data_AF-A0A7X4Y9Z7-F1
#
_entry.id   AF-A0A7X4Y9Z7-F1
#
_cell.length_a   1.000
_cell.length_b   1.000
_cell.length_c   1.000
_cell.angle_alpha   90.00
_cell.angle_beta   90.00
_cell.angle_gamma   90.00
#
_symmetry.space_group_name_H-M   'P 1'
#
loop_
_entity.id
_entity.type
_entity.pdbx_description
1 polymer ?
#
loop_
_entity_poly.entity_id
_entity_poly.type
_entity_poly.pdbx_seq_one_letter_code
_entity_poly.pdbx_strand_id
1 'polypeptide(L)'
;MQSRMTSWGGLWGSLSLMVALLVSGCGSSTSPSGPEQDAGTQVDAGTDAGTTGDAGITDDAGTADSGVAEALPCERTQGVCAGARRAMVDGAYEPVCTARSYGADYEATETRCDGLDNDCDGVTDPATWTEVAPMKWAPYARSVDSLPVEGGFLMVYSDSPEGIQVLRFDASLNLQGTSMIPLDPGFSPVMEVQLVRTSRGPALFFTALHFQTGSTAEGRLVQLDEQGAPIGSPGGVVLFEQPTTQPAARVAASVDGKRISVVWSASILGVREVQGMLVDPSGLVLAPPRVLFQSDSPNLHSPRVMGMGDGNFLVTAYDEGETVDDTRIRLRRHDRELRLVGDERRLSVAFGAIPTLLMMPAKEGGEEPVMLYREPDGHNPRLHEVRHLFAGGTPVTLTSTAWSQSSVLGATMTSRGLQLAWITMGYVPVPGQASGFIYEGRLWGMSPSGVVTDWTPGPAPMPLHRNGEWVLMHELPGHWMGALLMTATTVPPEAYTLHSLRYCAP
;
A
#
# COMPACT_ATOMS: atom_id res chain seq x y z
N MET A 1 38.44 -38.09 -30.42
CA MET A 1 38.73 -39.46 -30.91
C MET A 1 38.91 -40.37 -29.69
N GLN A 2 38.02 -41.36 -29.57
CA GLN A 2 38.09 -42.63 -28.79
C GLN A 2 38.65 -42.59 -27.36
N SER A 3 37.82 -42.72 -26.32
CA SER A 3 37.20 -43.98 -25.83
C SER A 3 38.21 -44.96 -25.21
N ARG A 4 38.06 -45.22 -23.90
CA ARG A 4 38.10 -46.58 -23.36
C ARG A 4 37.42 -46.66 -21.97
N MET A 5 36.32 -47.41 -21.95
CA MET A 5 35.68 -48.04 -20.80
C MET A 5 36.45 -49.30 -20.38
N THR A 6 36.41 -49.61 -19.08
CA THR A 6 36.39 -50.98 -18.47
C THR A 6 35.86 -50.80 -17.04
N SER A 7 34.58 -51.09 -16.74
CA SER A 7 33.99 -52.39 -16.30
C SER A 7 34.49 -52.84 -14.93
N TRP A 8 33.67 -52.69 -13.87
CA TRP A 8 32.71 -53.67 -13.31
C TRP A 8 33.30 -54.66 -12.30
N GLY A 9 32.68 -54.71 -11.13
CA GLY A 9 32.91 -55.69 -10.06
C GLY A 9 32.01 -55.36 -8.87
N GLY A 10 30.77 -55.84 -8.89
CA GLY A 10 29.79 -55.70 -7.81
C GLY A 10 29.73 -56.90 -6.87
N LEU A 11 29.10 -56.70 -5.71
CA LEU A 11 28.48 -57.68 -4.81
C LEU A 11 27.59 -56.85 -3.84
N TRP A 12 26.27 -56.83 -3.98
CA TRP A 12 25.25 -57.83 -3.61
C TRP A 12 24.68 -57.65 -2.19
N GLY A 13 23.37 -57.43 -2.17
CA GLY A 13 22.44 -57.77 -1.08
C GLY A 13 22.01 -56.59 -0.19
N SER A 14 20.74 -56.34 0.12
CA SER A 14 19.50 -57.03 -0.19
C SER A 14 18.32 -56.12 0.15
N LEU A 15 17.28 -56.25 -0.68
CA LEU A 15 15.88 -55.86 -0.53
C LEU A 15 15.30 -56.08 0.88
N SER A 16 14.44 -55.16 1.34
CA SER A 16 13.20 -55.54 2.06
C SER A 16 12.16 -54.41 1.98
N LEU A 17 11.20 -54.65 1.10
CA LEU A 17 9.86 -54.07 1.07
C LEU A 17 9.02 -54.85 2.10
N MET A 18 8.31 -54.19 3.02
CA MET A 18 7.13 -54.79 3.64
C MET A 18 6.01 -53.78 3.82
N VAL A 19 4.96 -54.05 3.06
CA VAL A 19 3.57 -53.62 3.22
C VAL A 19 2.96 -54.42 4.38
N ALA A 20 2.17 -53.78 5.24
CA ALA A 20 1.15 -54.45 6.03
C ALA A 20 -0.04 -53.51 6.30
N LEU A 21 -1.11 -53.80 5.57
CA LEU A 21 -2.51 -53.51 5.91
C LEU A 21 -2.89 -54.17 7.24
N LEU A 22 -3.71 -53.49 8.05
CA LEU A 22 -4.73 -54.14 8.88
C LEU A 22 -6.01 -53.29 8.90
N VAL A 23 -7.08 -53.92 8.42
CA VAL A 23 -8.48 -53.51 8.46
C VAL A 23 -9.20 -54.38 9.49
N SER A 24 -10.15 -53.81 10.22
CA SER A 24 -11.47 -54.35 10.64
C SER A 24 -11.81 -54.27 12.13
N GLY A 25 -13.07 -53.90 12.39
CA GLY A 25 -13.75 -53.94 13.69
C GLY A 25 -14.59 -52.68 13.94
N CYS A 26 -15.65 -52.40 13.17
CA CYS A 26 -17.05 -52.75 13.48
C CYS A 26 -17.57 -52.29 14.86
N GLY A 27 -18.49 -51.33 14.84
CA GLY A 27 -19.30 -50.89 15.99
C GLY A 27 -20.38 -49.92 15.52
N SER A 28 -21.50 -50.48 15.04
CA SER A 28 -22.72 -49.79 14.65
C SER A 28 -23.59 -49.45 15.87
N SER A 29 -24.20 -48.26 15.92
CA SER A 29 -25.65 -48.09 16.03
C SER A 29 -26.09 -46.63 16.25
N THR A 30 -27.08 -46.26 15.43
CA THR A 30 -28.23 -45.36 15.71
C THR A 30 -28.00 -43.88 16.00
N SER A 31 -28.27 -43.07 14.97
CA SER A 31 -28.87 -41.73 15.10
C SER A 31 -30.25 -41.80 15.78
N PRO A 32 -30.68 -40.70 16.39
CA PRO A 32 -32.03 -40.23 16.10
C PRO A 32 -32.14 -38.71 15.90
N SER A 33 -33.00 -38.38 14.92
CA SER A 33 -33.98 -37.27 14.88
C SER A 33 -33.53 -35.83 15.16
N GLY A 34 -33.62 -35.00 14.11
CA GLY A 34 -34.65 -33.95 13.96
C GLY A 34 -34.55 -32.69 14.85
N PRO A 35 -34.76 -31.49 14.30
CA PRO A 35 -34.68 -30.25 15.06
C PRO A 35 -35.88 -30.10 16.00
N GLU A 36 -35.62 -29.73 17.26
CA GLU A 36 -36.64 -29.28 18.19
C GLU A 36 -37.22 -27.95 17.71
N GLN A 37 -38.52 -27.99 17.40
CA GLN A 37 -39.38 -26.86 17.17
C GLN A 37 -40.19 -26.69 18.46
N ASP A 38 -39.99 -25.59 19.19
CA ASP A 38 -40.75 -25.34 20.41
C ASP A 38 -42.13 -24.79 20.06
N ALA A 39 -43.13 -25.37 20.72
CA ALA A 39 -44.55 -25.04 20.65
C ALA A 39 -44.79 -23.67 21.33
N GLY A 40 -45.72 -22.81 20.93
CA GLY A 40 -47.11 -23.12 20.69
C GLY A 40 -47.90 -23.06 22.00
N THR A 41 -48.56 -21.92 22.28
CA THR A 41 -49.77 -21.90 23.12
C THR A 41 -50.96 -21.50 22.27
N GLN A 42 -51.74 -22.52 21.94
CA GLN A 42 -53.14 -22.53 21.54
C GLN A 42 -54.05 -21.93 22.62
N VAL A 43 -55.17 -21.33 22.20
CA VAL A 43 -56.59 -21.61 22.57
C VAL A 43 -57.44 -20.47 21.97
N ASP A 44 -58.66 -20.60 21.45
CA ASP A 44 -59.56 -21.71 21.21
C ASP A 44 -60.57 -21.23 20.15
N ALA A 45 -60.90 -22.08 19.18
CA ALA A 45 -62.02 -21.86 18.26
C ALA A 45 -63.22 -22.67 18.79
N GLY A 46 -64.18 -21.98 19.38
CA GLY A 46 -65.48 -22.52 19.75
C GLY A 46 -66.55 -22.05 18.77
N THR A 47 -66.96 -22.95 17.89
CA THR A 47 -68.13 -22.82 17.03
C THR A 47 -69.36 -23.22 17.83
N ASP A 48 -70.34 -22.34 18.01
CA ASP A 48 -71.69 -22.76 18.40
C ASP A 48 -72.75 -21.93 17.67
N ALA A 49 -73.63 -22.67 17.00
CA ALA A 49 -74.79 -22.18 16.28
C ALA A 49 -75.96 -21.96 17.25
N GLY A 50 -76.56 -20.78 17.21
CA GLY A 50 -77.78 -20.47 17.96
C GLY A 50 -78.56 -19.35 17.27
N THR A 51 -79.61 -19.72 16.56
CA THR A 51 -80.60 -18.83 15.94
C THR A 51 -81.45 -18.12 16.98
N THR A 52 -81.57 -16.79 16.89
CA THR A 52 -82.84 -16.04 17.04
C THR A 52 -82.64 -14.66 16.41
N GLY A 53 -83.59 -14.25 15.56
CA GLY A 53 -83.58 -12.92 14.96
C GLY A 53 -84.30 -11.90 15.83
N ASP A 54 -83.85 -10.65 15.77
CA ASP A 54 -84.72 -9.48 15.76
C ASP A 54 -84.03 -8.33 15.02
N ALA A 55 -84.83 -7.57 14.28
CA ALA A 55 -84.39 -6.47 13.45
C ALA A 55 -84.39 -5.16 14.25
N GLY A 56 -83.41 -4.29 13.99
CA GLY A 56 -83.58 -2.87 14.31
C GLY A 56 -82.30 -2.04 14.44
N ILE A 57 -82.22 -1.02 13.57
CA ILE A 57 -81.66 0.34 13.83
C ILE A 57 -80.12 0.38 13.90
N THR A 58 -79.40 0.71 12.82
CA THR A 58 -79.03 2.06 12.31
C THR A 58 -78.58 3.06 13.37
N ASP A 59 -77.26 3.19 13.57
CA ASP A 59 -76.53 4.46 13.79
C ASP A 59 -75.15 4.32 14.44
N ASP A 60 -74.28 3.43 13.94
CA ASP A 60 -72.84 3.64 14.15
C ASP A 60 -72.34 4.58 13.06
N ALA A 61 -72.52 5.87 13.33
CA ALA A 61 -71.79 6.95 12.70
C ALA A 61 -70.28 6.65 12.86
N GLY A 62 -69.72 6.03 11.83
CA GLY A 62 -68.28 5.96 11.65
C GLY A 62 -67.73 7.37 11.84
N THR A 63 -66.88 7.53 12.84
CA THR A 63 -65.99 8.69 12.92
C THR A 63 -65.33 8.77 11.55
N ALA A 64 -65.60 9.86 10.83
CA ALA A 64 -64.94 10.13 9.57
C ALA A 64 -63.44 9.98 9.82
N ASP A 65 -62.85 8.97 9.19
CA ASP A 65 -61.42 8.89 9.01
C ASP A 65 -60.98 10.28 8.58
N SER A 66 -60.22 10.94 9.44
CA SER A 66 -59.69 12.25 9.15
C SER A 66 -58.64 11.99 8.08
N GLY A 67 -59.10 11.91 6.83
CA GLY A 67 -58.42 11.35 5.67
C GLY A 67 -57.17 12.12 5.26
N VAL A 68 -56.20 12.18 6.16
CA VAL A 68 -54.82 12.49 5.84
C VAL A 68 -54.35 11.29 5.06
N ALA A 69 -54.30 11.43 3.73
CA ALA A 69 -53.77 10.42 2.85
C ALA A 69 -52.43 9.92 3.42
N GLU A 70 -52.29 8.62 3.63
CA GLU A 70 -51.06 8.06 4.18
C GLU A 70 -49.90 8.38 3.23
N ALA A 71 -48.77 8.82 3.79
CA ALA A 71 -47.59 9.16 3.00
C ALA A 71 -47.14 7.95 2.17
N LEU A 72 -47.08 8.11 0.84
CA LEU A 72 -46.61 7.04 -0.05
C LEU A 72 -45.15 6.70 0.28
N PRO A 73 -44.74 5.42 0.14
CA PRO A 73 -43.35 5.01 0.33
C PRO A 73 -42.42 5.73 -0.65
N CYS A 74 -41.18 5.91 -0.21
CA CYS A 74 -40.12 6.44 -1.07
C CYS A 74 -39.64 5.40 -2.08
N GLU A 75 -39.12 5.90 -3.20
CA GLU A 75 -38.62 5.09 -4.30
C GLU A 75 -37.31 4.33 -3.98
N ARG A 76 -36.43 4.88 -3.13
CA ARG A 76 -35.24 4.18 -2.62
C ARG A 76 -35.56 3.48 -1.31
N THR A 77 -35.13 2.22 -1.18
CA THR A 77 -35.46 1.36 -0.04
C THR A 77 -34.25 0.64 0.56
N GLN A 78 -33.05 0.89 0.01
CA GLN A 78 -31.78 0.36 0.52
C GLN A 78 -31.13 1.35 1.49
N GLY A 79 -30.12 0.89 2.23
CA GLY A 79 -29.34 1.73 3.13
C GLY A 79 -30.19 2.52 4.12
N VAL A 80 -29.82 3.79 4.30
CA VAL A 80 -30.52 4.73 5.21
C VAL A 80 -31.95 5.05 4.75
N CYS A 81 -32.30 4.77 3.49
CA CYS A 81 -33.63 5.01 2.93
C CYS A 81 -34.64 3.90 3.28
N ALA A 82 -34.22 2.82 3.93
CA ALA A 82 -35.09 1.70 4.27
C ALA A 82 -36.32 2.16 5.08
N GLY A 83 -37.52 1.95 4.51
CA GLY A 83 -38.79 2.30 5.15
C GLY A 83 -39.17 3.79 5.09
N ALA A 84 -38.42 4.62 4.38
CA ALA A 84 -38.73 6.04 4.21
C ALA A 84 -40.07 6.25 3.50
N ARG A 85 -40.76 7.33 3.88
CA ARG A 85 -42.04 7.77 3.28
C ARG A 85 -41.96 9.25 2.96
N ARG A 86 -42.73 9.67 1.96
CA ARG A 86 -42.72 11.06 1.49
C ARG A 86 -43.01 12.04 2.61
N ALA A 87 -42.14 13.02 2.77
CA ALA A 87 -42.32 14.14 3.68
C ALA A 87 -43.44 15.04 3.17
N MET A 88 -44.14 15.68 4.11
CA MET A 88 -45.12 16.72 3.80
C MET A 88 -44.40 18.09 3.77
N VAL A 89 -44.47 18.77 2.64
CA VAL A 89 -43.88 20.10 2.40
C VAL A 89 -44.99 21.03 1.93
N ASP A 90 -45.19 22.12 2.67
CA ASP A 90 -46.21 23.15 2.36
C ASP A 90 -47.64 22.60 2.14
N GLY A 91 -48.01 21.57 2.91
CA GLY A 91 -49.34 20.95 2.89
C GLY A 91 -49.54 19.90 1.80
N ALA A 92 -48.50 19.54 1.03
CA ALA A 92 -48.52 18.46 0.06
C ALA A 92 -47.35 17.49 0.29
N TYR A 93 -47.54 16.20 -0.04
CA TYR A 93 -46.42 15.26 -0.04
C TYR A 93 -45.46 15.56 -1.19
N GLU A 94 -44.15 15.40 -0.96
CA GLU A 94 -43.15 15.54 -2.01
C GLU A 94 -43.48 14.60 -3.20
N PRO A 95 -43.38 15.06 -4.46
CA PRO A 95 -43.67 14.21 -5.62
C PRO A 95 -42.61 13.10 -5.80
N VAL A 96 -41.39 13.34 -5.33
CA VAL A 96 -40.23 12.45 -5.29
C VAL A 96 -39.56 12.67 -3.94
N CYS A 97 -39.12 11.60 -3.27
CA CYS A 97 -38.49 11.76 -1.97
C CYS A 97 -37.17 12.53 -2.08
N THR A 98 -36.98 13.49 -1.19
CA THR A 98 -35.72 14.23 -1.05
C THR A 98 -35.02 13.84 0.26
N ALA A 99 -33.90 14.51 0.58
CA ALA A 99 -33.26 14.41 1.89
C ALA A 99 -34.25 14.63 3.06
N ARG A 100 -35.33 15.40 2.86
CA ARG A 100 -36.37 15.57 3.89
C ARG A 100 -37.12 14.28 4.21
N SER A 101 -37.33 13.45 3.19
CA SER A 101 -38.00 12.15 3.32
C SER A 101 -37.05 11.06 3.80
N TYR A 102 -35.82 11.05 3.27
CA TYR A 102 -34.83 10.01 3.54
C TYR A 102 -34.08 10.19 4.86
N GLY A 103 -34.07 11.40 5.43
CA GLY A 103 -33.44 11.67 6.72
C GLY A 103 -32.07 12.33 6.61
N ALA A 104 -31.45 12.57 7.76
CA ALA A 104 -30.23 13.38 7.88
C ALA A 104 -28.96 12.69 7.34
N ASP A 105 -28.98 11.37 7.29
CA ASP A 105 -27.85 10.56 6.80
C ASP A 105 -27.87 10.41 5.27
N TYR A 106 -28.98 10.74 4.61
CA TYR A 106 -29.08 10.65 3.15
C TYR A 106 -28.15 11.64 2.43
N GLU A 107 -27.41 11.12 1.45
CA GLU A 107 -26.60 11.87 0.49
C GLU A 107 -27.08 11.57 -0.93
N ALA A 108 -26.96 12.54 -1.83
CA ALA A 108 -27.29 12.29 -3.25
C ALA A 108 -26.24 11.39 -3.93
N THR A 109 -25.03 11.42 -3.40
CA THR A 109 -23.87 10.60 -3.76
C THR A 109 -23.13 10.36 -2.47
N GLU A 110 -22.76 9.12 -2.21
CA GLU A 110 -22.06 8.73 -1.00
C GLU A 110 -20.64 9.33 -0.95
N THR A 111 -20.36 10.09 0.11
CA THR A 111 -19.06 10.78 0.29
C THR A 111 -18.42 10.55 1.65
N ARG A 112 -19.18 10.05 2.62
CA ARG A 112 -18.74 9.70 3.96
C ARG A 112 -18.25 8.25 4.01
N CYS A 113 -17.33 7.99 4.92
CA CYS A 113 -16.88 6.65 5.29
C CYS A 113 -17.37 6.42 6.70
N ASP A 114 -18.66 6.12 6.83
CA ASP A 114 -19.37 6.02 8.11
C ASP A 114 -20.06 4.65 8.31
N GLY A 115 -19.93 3.74 7.34
CA GLY A 115 -20.51 2.40 7.41
C GLY A 115 -22.00 2.36 7.05
N LEU A 116 -22.53 3.43 6.45
CA LEU A 116 -23.93 3.54 6.05
C LEU A 116 -24.04 3.79 4.54
N ASP A 117 -24.90 3.03 3.85
CA ASP A 117 -25.30 3.30 2.45
C ASP A 117 -26.17 4.57 2.41
N ASN A 118 -25.50 5.71 2.28
CA ASN A 118 -26.11 7.04 2.42
C ASN A 118 -26.80 7.51 1.14
N ASP A 119 -26.45 6.98 -0.04
CA ASP A 119 -27.17 7.27 -1.29
C ASP A 119 -28.17 6.18 -1.71
N CYS A 120 -28.27 5.11 -0.93
CA CYS A 120 -29.30 4.08 -1.00
C CYS A 120 -29.26 3.28 -2.31
N ASP A 121 -28.05 3.06 -2.83
CA ASP A 121 -27.81 2.25 -4.03
C ASP A 121 -27.54 0.77 -3.71
N GLY A 122 -27.37 0.42 -2.43
CA GLY A 122 -27.09 -0.92 -1.93
C GLY A 122 -25.62 -1.22 -1.69
N VAL A 123 -24.73 -0.25 -1.94
CA VAL A 123 -23.30 -0.32 -1.65
C VAL A 123 -23.00 0.62 -0.49
N THR A 124 -22.15 0.16 0.44
CA THR A 124 -21.73 0.97 1.59
C THR A 124 -20.29 1.41 1.39
N ASP A 125 -20.05 2.70 1.54
CA ASP A 125 -18.78 3.42 1.42
C ASP A 125 -17.93 2.97 0.21
N PRO A 126 -18.44 3.08 -1.04
CA PRO A 126 -17.78 2.55 -2.23
C PRO A 126 -16.42 3.19 -2.47
N ALA A 127 -15.48 2.37 -2.96
CA ALA A 127 -14.20 2.89 -3.41
C ALA A 127 -14.34 3.65 -4.73
N THR A 128 -13.66 4.79 -4.84
CA THR A 128 -13.61 5.59 -6.06
C THR A 128 -12.26 5.43 -6.76
N TRP A 129 -12.30 5.07 -8.04
CA TRP A 129 -11.14 5.06 -8.94
C TRP A 129 -11.21 6.24 -9.88
N THR A 130 -10.09 6.91 -10.11
CA THR A 130 -10.01 8.09 -10.97
C THR A 130 -8.73 8.08 -11.78
N GLU A 131 -8.87 8.25 -13.10
CA GLU A 131 -7.75 8.58 -13.99
C GLU A 131 -7.29 10.01 -13.68
N VAL A 132 -6.05 10.15 -13.25
CA VAL A 132 -5.49 11.43 -12.78
C VAL A 132 -4.81 12.17 -13.92
N ALA A 133 -3.85 11.52 -14.59
CA ALA A 133 -3.04 12.14 -15.63
C ALA A 133 -2.30 11.09 -16.50
N PRO A 134 -2.05 11.41 -17.79
CA PRO A 134 -1.07 10.68 -18.59
C PRO A 134 0.34 10.76 -18.01
N MET A 135 1.15 9.74 -18.31
CA MET A 135 2.59 9.75 -18.07
C MET A 135 3.34 9.48 -19.39
N LYS A 136 4.54 10.06 -19.56
CA LYS A 136 5.37 9.87 -20.76
C LYS A 136 6.04 8.50 -20.78
N TRP A 137 6.57 8.06 -19.65
CA TRP A 137 7.24 6.77 -19.45
C TRP A 137 6.84 6.15 -18.12
N ALA A 138 6.99 4.83 -17.99
CA ALA A 138 6.80 4.15 -16.71
C ALA A 138 7.98 4.40 -15.76
N PRO A 139 7.81 5.18 -14.67
CA PRO A 139 8.86 5.37 -13.68
C PRO A 139 9.11 4.05 -12.93
N TYR A 140 10.34 3.86 -12.47
CA TYR A 140 10.69 2.79 -11.54
C TYR A 140 10.15 3.11 -10.14
N ALA A 141 10.01 2.10 -9.30
CA ALA A 141 9.62 2.25 -7.89
C ALA A 141 10.50 3.21 -7.07
N ARG A 142 11.75 3.44 -7.50
CA ARG A 142 12.68 4.38 -6.85
C ARG A 142 12.60 5.79 -7.42
N SER A 143 11.98 5.98 -8.58
CA SER A 143 11.86 7.26 -9.27
C SER A 143 10.44 7.83 -9.18
N VAL A 144 9.73 7.48 -8.11
CA VAL A 144 8.40 7.98 -7.76
C VAL A 144 8.33 8.05 -6.23
N ASP A 145 7.76 9.12 -5.68
CA ASP A 145 7.51 9.25 -4.24
C ASP A 145 6.37 10.25 -3.97
N SER A 146 5.85 10.24 -2.74
CA SER A 146 4.80 11.17 -2.30
C SER A 146 4.97 11.59 -0.85
N LEU A 147 4.50 12.80 -0.53
CA LEU A 147 4.63 13.38 0.80
C LEU A 147 3.39 14.20 1.17
N PRO A 148 2.85 14.03 2.40
CA PRO A 148 1.84 14.94 2.94
C PRO A 148 2.35 16.38 3.04
N VAL A 149 1.51 17.31 2.59
CA VAL A 149 1.69 18.76 2.65
C VAL A 149 0.48 19.46 3.21
N GLU A 150 0.61 20.74 3.54
CA GLU A 150 -0.53 21.52 4.00
C GLU A 150 -1.66 21.47 2.96
N GLY A 151 -2.83 20.96 3.38
CA GLY A 151 -4.01 20.82 2.54
C GLY A 151 -3.96 19.69 1.50
N GLY A 152 -3.07 18.70 1.64
CA GLY A 152 -3.10 17.49 0.79
C GLY A 152 -1.74 16.84 0.61
N PHE A 153 -1.37 16.53 -0.63
CA PHE A 153 -0.17 15.74 -0.95
C PHE A 153 0.62 16.33 -2.12
N LEU A 154 1.92 16.10 -2.11
CA LEU A 154 2.79 16.19 -3.27
C LEU A 154 3.12 14.78 -3.74
N MET A 155 3.15 14.60 -5.06
CA MET A 155 3.75 13.44 -5.70
C MET A 155 4.83 13.92 -6.65
N VAL A 156 5.97 13.24 -6.65
CA VAL A 156 7.05 13.46 -7.61
C VAL A 156 7.34 12.18 -8.37
N TYR A 157 7.71 12.32 -9.63
CA TYR A 157 8.22 11.20 -10.41
C TYR A 157 9.09 11.67 -11.56
N SER A 158 10.03 10.82 -11.98
CA SER A 158 10.83 11.04 -13.17
C SER A 158 10.36 10.13 -14.29
N ASP A 159 9.55 10.67 -15.19
CA ASP A 159 9.13 10.03 -16.43
C ASP A 159 9.74 10.72 -17.65
N SER A 160 10.81 11.51 -17.50
CA SER A 160 11.49 12.14 -18.63
C SER A 160 12.94 12.54 -18.34
N PRO A 161 13.79 12.70 -19.37
CA PRO A 161 15.11 13.28 -19.18
C PRO A 161 15.05 14.81 -19.02
N GLU A 162 13.89 15.45 -19.22
CA GLU A 162 13.72 16.90 -19.14
C GLU A 162 13.69 17.39 -17.68
N GLY A 163 13.19 16.55 -16.78
CA GLY A 163 12.94 16.96 -15.41
C GLY A 163 12.19 15.94 -14.57
N ILE A 164 12.00 16.31 -13.31
CA ILE A 164 11.18 15.59 -12.34
C ILE A 164 9.82 16.27 -12.30
N GLN A 165 8.75 15.51 -12.58
CA GLN A 165 7.37 15.99 -12.47
C GLN A 165 6.99 16.17 -11.01
N VAL A 166 6.19 17.19 -10.74
CA VAL A 166 5.61 17.48 -9.43
C VAL A 166 4.11 17.68 -9.59
N LEU A 167 3.32 16.86 -8.90
CA LEU A 167 1.86 16.91 -8.88
C LEU A 167 1.39 17.32 -7.48
N ARG A 168 0.46 18.27 -7.41
CA ARG A 168 -0.16 18.73 -6.17
C ARG A 168 -1.60 18.20 -6.10
N PHE A 169 -1.92 17.47 -5.04
CA PHE A 169 -3.24 16.86 -4.80
C PHE A 169 -3.93 17.39 -3.56
N ASP A 170 -5.22 17.71 -3.58
CA ASP A 170 -5.92 18.07 -2.34
C ASP A 170 -6.03 16.89 -1.35
N ALA A 171 -6.64 17.13 -0.18
CA ALA A 171 -6.84 16.11 0.86
C ALA A 171 -7.78 14.96 0.46
N SER A 172 -8.41 15.05 -0.71
CA SER A 172 -9.29 14.04 -1.30
C SER A 172 -8.64 13.34 -2.51
N LEU A 173 -7.35 13.58 -2.77
CA LEU A 173 -6.59 13.10 -3.93
C LEU A 173 -7.05 13.66 -5.30
N ASN A 174 -7.70 14.82 -5.33
CA ASN A 174 -7.95 15.50 -6.60
C ASN A 174 -6.73 16.33 -7.03
N LEU A 175 -6.30 16.19 -8.29
CA LEU A 175 -5.19 16.94 -8.83
C LEU A 175 -5.51 18.44 -8.93
N GLN A 176 -4.70 19.27 -8.28
CA GLN A 176 -4.81 20.73 -8.23
C GLN A 176 -3.86 21.43 -9.19
N GLY A 177 -2.72 20.80 -9.50
CA GLY A 177 -1.73 21.39 -10.39
C GLY A 177 -0.56 20.46 -10.69
N THR A 178 0.11 20.76 -11.80
CA THR A 178 1.31 20.06 -12.29
C THR A 178 2.42 21.08 -12.54
N SER A 179 3.64 20.69 -12.23
CA SER A 179 4.85 21.44 -12.56
C SER A 179 6.02 20.48 -12.81
N MET A 180 7.15 21.01 -13.24
CA MET A 180 8.37 20.24 -13.48
C MET A 180 9.56 20.97 -12.87
N ILE A 181 10.43 20.21 -12.20
CA ILE A 181 11.75 20.66 -11.79
C ILE A 181 12.72 20.29 -12.91
N PRO A 182 13.23 21.28 -13.67
CA PRO A 182 14.09 21.00 -14.81
C PRO A 182 15.43 20.43 -14.37
N LEU A 183 15.97 19.51 -15.17
CA LEU A 183 17.33 18.99 -15.02
C LEU A 183 18.24 19.61 -16.07
N ASP A 184 19.50 19.86 -15.72
CA ASP A 184 20.46 20.33 -16.71
C ASP A 184 20.67 19.25 -17.79
N PRO A 185 20.88 19.60 -19.07
CA PRO A 185 20.97 18.63 -20.18
C PRO A 185 22.07 17.56 -20.06
N GLY A 186 23.01 17.71 -19.12
CA GLY A 186 24.04 16.71 -18.80
C GLY A 186 23.56 15.61 -17.83
N PHE A 187 22.43 15.81 -17.16
CA PHE A 187 21.84 14.88 -16.20
C PHE A 187 20.78 14.01 -16.86
N SER A 188 21.07 12.73 -16.99
CA SER A 188 20.11 11.72 -17.41
C SER A 188 20.77 10.37 -17.27
N PRO A 189 20.09 9.31 -16.79
CA PRO A 189 18.77 9.31 -16.17
C PRO A 189 18.79 9.77 -14.70
N VAL A 190 17.62 10.19 -14.20
CA VAL A 190 17.32 10.21 -12.75
C VAL A 190 17.15 8.77 -12.29
N MET A 191 17.88 8.39 -11.25
CA MET A 191 17.87 7.03 -10.74
C MET A 191 16.92 6.88 -9.57
N GLU A 192 16.85 7.91 -8.72
CA GLU A 192 16.08 7.88 -7.48
C GLU A 192 15.50 9.27 -7.18
N VAL A 193 14.28 9.32 -6.64
CA VAL A 193 13.64 10.52 -6.11
C VAL A 193 13.05 10.18 -4.74
N GLN A 194 13.08 11.13 -3.81
CA GLN A 194 12.48 10.97 -2.50
C GLN A 194 12.05 12.33 -1.97
N LEU A 195 10.81 12.44 -1.51
CA LEU A 195 10.33 13.61 -0.79
C LEU A 195 10.56 13.42 0.71
N VAL A 196 10.99 14.47 1.38
CA VAL A 196 11.20 14.47 2.82
C VAL A 196 10.68 15.76 3.44
N ARG A 197 9.99 15.66 4.58
CA ARG A 197 9.58 16.83 5.35
C ARG A 197 10.73 17.30 6.24
N THR A 198 11.07 18.58 6.14
CA THR A 198 12.13 19.23 6.92
C THR A 198 11.56 20.35 7.79
N SER A 199 12.38 20.95 8.64
CA SER A 199 11.99 22.12 9.44
C SER A 199 11.76 23.38 8.58
N ARG A 200 12.07 23.33 7.27
CA ARG A 200 11.85 24.42 6.30
C ARG A 200 10.70 24.12 5.32
N GLY A 201 9.97 23.01 5.52
CA GLY A 201 8.95 22.53 4.58
C GLY A 201 9.41 21.28 3.80
N PRO A 202 8.67 20.89 2.75
CA PRO A 202 9.02 19.74 1.93
C PRO A 202 10.33 19.97 1.17
N ALA A 203 11.12 18.92 0.99
CA ALA A 203 12.31 18.93 0.16
C ALA A 203 12.35 17.68 -0.72
N LEU A 204 12.89 17.83 -1.93
CA LEU A 204 13.14 16.76 -2.87
C LEU A 204 14.61 16.37 -2.84
N PHE A 205 14.89 15.13 -2.49
CA PHE A 205 16.17 14.51 -2.77
C PHE A 205 16.08 13.71 -4.06
N PHE A 206 17.09 13.79 -4.92
CA PHE A 206 17.19 12.90 -6.08
C PHE A 206 18.63 12.54 -6.40
N THR A 207 18.81 11.44 -7.11
CA THR A 207 20.10 11.07 -7.71
C THR A 207 20.01 11.07 -9.22
N ALA A 208 21.02 11.64 -9.88
CA ALA A 208 21.10 11.69 -11.34
C ALA A 208 22.51 11.35 -11.82
N LEU A 209 22.58 10.74 -13.00
CA LEU A 209 23.86 10.47 -13.67
C LEU A 209 24.27 11.64 -14.56
N HIS A 210 25.52 12.06 -14.42
CA HIS A 210 26.18 13.01 -15.30
C HIS A 210 27.15 12.27 -16.23
N PHE A 211 26.82 12.20 -17.52
CA PHE A 211 27.59 11.43 -18.49
C PHE A 211 28.71 12.22 -19.18
N GLN A 212 28.68 13.56 -19.14
CA GLN A 212 29.62 14.37 -19.92
C GLN A 212 31.05 14.38 -19.37
N THR A 213 31.26 14.02 -18.11
CA THR A 213 32.57 14.09 -17.41
C THR A 213 33.12 12.72 -16.98
N GLY A 214 32.62 11.64 -17.56
CA GLY A 214 32.81 10.28 -17.05
C GLY A 214 31.74 9.97 -16.01
N SER A 215 30.97 8.91 -16.24
CA SER A 215 29.72 8.60 -15.53
C SER A 215 29.83 8.79 -14.01
N THR A 216 29.34 9.93 -13.54
CA THR A 216 29.36 10.35 -12.15
C THR A 216 27.92 10.47 -11.68
N ALA A 217 27.62 9.91 -10.50
CA ALA A 217 26.33 10.09 -9.89
C ALA A 217 26.40 11.22 -8.88
N GLU A 218 25.41 12.11 -8.92
CA GLU A 218 25.25 13.18 -7.94
C GLU A 218 23.99 12.93 -7.12
N GLY A 219 24.08 13.13 -5.80
CA GLY A 219 22.92 13.26 -4.93
C GLY A 219 22.63 14.73 -4.67
N ARG A 220 21.41 15.18 -4.96
CA ARG A 220 21.01 16.59 -4.89
C ARG A 220 19.82 16.78 -3.96
N LEU A 221 19.76 17.94 -3.30
CA LEU A 221 18.64 18.37 -2.45
C LEU A 221 18.05 19.67 -2.97
N VAL A 222 16.75 19.67 -3.22
CA VAL A 222 15.98 20.85 -3.63
C VAL A 222 14.98 21.16 -2.53
N GLN A 223 15.06 22.35 -1.95
CA GLN A 223 14.02 22.83 -1.04
C GLN A 223 12.78 23.17 -1.86
N LEU A 224 11.60 22.74 -1.40
CA LEU A 224 10.31 23.06 -2.02
C LEU A 224 9.44 23.89 -1.07
N ASP A 225 8.46 24.60 -1.62
CA ASP A 225 7.31 25.10 -0.87
C ASP A 225 6.20 24.04 -0.75
N GLU A 226 5.13 24.33 0.00
CA GLU A 226 3.99 23.39 0.20
C GLU A 226 3.16 23.17 -1.08
N GLN A 227 3.43 23.94 -2.15
CA GLN A 227 2.86 23.75 -3.49
C GLN A 227 3.76 22.88 -4.38
N GLY A 228 4.98 22.56 -3.95
CA GLY A 228 5.95 21.74 -4.67
C GLY A 228 6.87 22.53 -5.59
N ALA A 229 6.86 23.86 -5.54
CA ALA A 229 7.75 24.69 -6.34
C ALA A 229 9.13 24.84 -5.66
N PRO A 230 10.24 24.83 -6.41
CA PRO A 230 11.57 25.04 -5.85
C PRO A 230 11.75 26.41 -5.17
N ILE A 231 12.26 26.40 -3.95
CA ILE A 231 12.73 27.59 -3.24
C ILE A 231 14.22 27.76 -3.54
N GLY A 232 14.55 28.64 -4.48
CA GLY A 232 15.92 28.92 -4.90
C GLY A 232 16.25 28.28 -6.25
N SER A 233 17.47 27.72 -6.38
CA SER A 233 17.88 27.07 -7.63
C SER A 233 17.10 25.76 -7.86
N PRO A 234 16.46 25.56 -9.02
CA PRO A 234 15.76 24.30 -9.33
C PRO A 234 16.66 23.07 -9.29
N GLY A 235 17.95 23.22 -9.62
CA GLY A 235 18.94 22.14 -9.53
C GLY A 235 19.39 21.80 -8.10
N GLY A 236 18.95 22.56 -7.10
CA GLY A 236 19.25 22.33 -5.70
C GLY A 236 20.72 22.49 -5.33
N VAL A 237 21.10 21.89 -4.21
CA VAL A 237 22.48 21.78 -3.74
C VAL A 237 22.99 20.35 -3.94
N VAL A 238 24.24 20.23 -4.38
CA VAL A 238 24.91 18.92 -4.49
C VAL A 238 25.37 18.49 -3.10
N LEU A 239 24.94 17.31 -2.69
CA LEU A 239 25.29 16.73 -1.39
C LEU A 239 26.52 15.84 -1.50
N PHE A 240 26.58 15.00 -2.53
CA PHE A 240 27.72 14.12 -2.82
C PHE A 240 27.84 13.86 -4.31
N GLU A 241 29.05 13.49 -4.72
CA GLU A 241 29.36 13.03 -6.07
C GLU A 241 30.22 11.76 -5.97
N GLN A 242 29.96 10.76 -6.81
CA GLN A 242 30.78 9.56 -6.87
C GLN A 242 30.82 8.92 -8.26
N PRO A 243 31.94 8.27 -8.64
CA PRO A 243 32.07 7.57 -9.91
C PRO A 243 31.31 6.23 -9.87
N THR A 244 30.02 6.27 -10.18
CA THR A 244 29.15 5.08 -10.29
C THR A 244 28.08 5.30 -11.34
N THR A 245 27.68 4.22 -12.00
CA THR A 245 26.54 4.19 -12.92
C THR A 245 25.27 3.64 -12.28
N GLN A 246 25.36 3.17 -11.03
CA GLN A 246 24.23 2.61 -10.27
C GLN A 246 24.21 3.21 -8.86
N PRO A 247 23.91 4.51 -8.72
CA PRO A 247 23.75 5.11 -7.41
C PRO A 247 22.57 4.44 -6.70
N ALA A 248 22.79 4.12 -5.43
CA ALA A 248 21.73 3.73 -4.51
C ALA A 248 21.92 4.61 -3.27
N ALA A 249 21.02 5.58 -3.09
CA ALA A 249 21.04 6.54 -2.00
C ALA A 249 19.64 6.74 -1.42
N ARG A 250 19.57 7.01 -0.13
CA ARG A 250 18.31 7.32 0.55
C ARG A 250 18.53 8.45 1.53
N VAL A 251 17.45 9.18 1.79
CA VAL A 251 17.42 10.20 2.82
C VAL A 251 16.36 9.91 3.87
N ALA A 252 16.59 10.41 5.08
CA ALA A 252 15.54 10.56 6.08
C ALA A 252 15.83 11.79 6.93
N ALA A 253 14.78 12.56 7.20
CA ALA A 253 14.88 13.65 8.16
C ALA A 253 14.79 13.10 9.60
N SER A 254 15.42 13.81 10.54
CA SER A 254 15.07 13.70 11.95
C SER A 254 13.64 14.15 12.17
N VAL A 255 13.00 13.68 13.26
CA VAL A 255 11.60 14.02 13.56
C VAL A 255 11.37 15.54 13.69
N ASP A 256 12.37 16.29 14.18
CA ASP A 256 12.31 17.76 14.23
C ASP A 256 12.57 18.46 12.88
N GLY A 257 12.90 17.69 11.83
CA GLY A 257 13.18 18.15 10.49
C GLY A 257 14.50 18.93 10.34
N LYS A 258 15.32 19.05 11.37
CA LYS A 258 16.54 19.89 11.37
C LYS A 258 17.78 19.19 10.83
N ARG A 259 17.74 17.87 10.68
CA ARG A 259 18.84 17.05 10.15
C ARG A 259 18.29 16.14 9.08
N ILE A 260 19.05 15.93 8.03
CA ILE A 260 18.77 14.96 6.99
C ILE A 260 19.95 14.00 6.96
N SER A 261 19.70 12.73 7.26
CA SER A 261 20.67 11.68 7.03
C SER A 261 20.64 11.28 5.58
N VAL A 262 21.78 11.37 4.91
CA VAL A 262 21.98 10.93 3.53
C VAL A 262 22.85 9.68 3.59
N VAL A 263 22.37 8.57 3.05
CA VAL A 263 23.12 7.30 2.98
C VAL A 263 23.23 6.85 1.54
N TRP A 264 24.38 6.31 1.14
CA TRP A 264 24.60 5.81 -0.23
C TRP A 264 25.55 4.63 -0.28
N SER A 265 25.39 3.80 -1.31
CA SER A 265 26.35 2.76 -1.65
C SER A 265 27.54 3.34 -2.39
N ALA A 266 28.75 2.93 -1.99
CA ALA A 266 30.02 3.28 -2.60
C ALA A 266 30.85 2.01 -2.86
N SER A 267 31.76 2.09 -3.83
CA SER A 267 32.73 1.02 -4.12
C SER A 267 34.13 1.62 -4.13
N ILE A 268 34.93 1.29 -3.13
CA ILE A 268 36.27 1.86 -2.95
C ILE A 268 37.27 0.71 -2.89
N LEU A 269 38.21 0.69 -3.85
CA LEU A 269 39.29 -0.31 -3.92
C LEU A 269 38.82 -1.78 -3.88
N GLY A 270 37.66 -2.07 -4.48
CA GLY A 270 37.08 -3.41 -4.52
C GLY A 270 36.24 -3.78 -3.30
N VAL A 271 36.18 -2.92 -2.28
CA VAL A 271 35.32 -3.10 -1.10
C VAL A 271 34.02 -2.33 -1.29
N ARG A 272 32.89 -2.95 -0.93
CA ARG A 272 31.59 -2.28 -0.92
C ARG A 272 31.32 -1.65 0.43
N GLU A 273 30.89 -0.40 0.39
CA GLU A 273 30.54 0.37 1.57
C GLU A 273 29.12 0.93 1.44
N VAL A 274 28.43 1.04 2.56
CA VAL A 274 27.35 2.01 2.73
C VAL A 274 27.94 3.15 3.52
N GLN A 275 28.02 4.32 2.90
CA GLN A 275 28.44 5.55 3.54
C GLN A 275 27.22 6.37 3.97
N GLY A 276 27.44 7.29 4.90
CA GLY A 276 26.44 8.29 5.23
C GLY A 276 27.02 9.54 5.84
N MET A 277 26.24 10.61 5.74
CA MET A 277 26.53 11.93 6.31
C MET A 277 25.26 12.58 6.82
N LEU A 278 25.39 13.63 7.62
CA LEU A 278 24.27 14.47 8.03
C LEU A 278 24.41 15.85 7.41
N VAL A 279 23.31 16.35 6.88
CA VAL A 279 23.18 17.73 6.43
C VAL A 279 22.01 18.41 7.14
N ASP A 280 22.00 19.73 7.18
CA ASP A 280 20.80 20.50 7.52
C ASP A 280 19.88 20.65 6.29
N PRO A 281 18.67 21.21 6.42
CA PRO A 281 17.76 21.41 5.30
C PRO A 281 18.26 22.35 4.19
N SER A 282 19.34 23.10 4.42
CA SER A 282 20.02 23.89 3.39
C SER A 282 21.10 23.11 2.63
N GLY A 283 21.39 21.88 3.06
CA GLY A 283 22.49 21.05 2.56
C GLY A 283 23.83 21.29 3.24
N LEU A 284 23.89 22.11 4.31
CA LEU A 284 25.12 22.30 5.06
C LEU A 284 25.48 21.02 5.81
N VAL A 285 26.71 20.54 5.64
CA VAL A 285 27.20 19.33 6.32
C VAL A 285 27.30 19.56 7.83
N LEU A 286 26.50 18.79 8.58
CA LEU A 286 26.51 18.73 10.05
C LEU A 286 27.43 17.64 10.59
N ALA A 287 27.54 16.52 9.87
CA ALA A 287 28.48 15.44 10.14
C ALA A 287 29.04 14.90 8.82
N PRO A 288 30.38 14.79 8.67
CA PRO A 288 30.99 14.40 7.41
C PRO A 288 30.70 12.93 7.04
N PRO A 289 30.89 12.57 5.75
CA PRO A 289 30.79 11.19 5.28
C PRO A 289 31.60 10.20 6.13
N ARG A 290 31.00 9.06 6.43
CA ARG A 290 31.64 7.93 7.12
C ARG A 290 31.06 6.60 6.68
N VAL A 291 31.80 5.53 6.93
CA VAL A 291 31.38 4.15 6.64
C VAL A 291 30.39 3.68 7.70
N LEU A 292 29.15 3.39 7.28
CA LEU A 292 28.08 2.86 8.14
C LEU A 292 27.98 1.35 8.04
N PHE A 293 28.28 0.77 6.88
CA PHE A 293 28.45 -0.65 6.66
C PHE A 293 29.60 -0.89 5.68
N GLN A 294 30.26 -2.03 5.83
CA GLN A 294 31.31 -2.48 4.93
C GLN A 294 31.14 -3.99 4.72
N SER A 295 31.46 -4.44 3.51
CA SER A 295 31.51 -5.86 3.15
C SER A 295 32.55 -6.06 2.05
N ASP A 296 33.29 -7.15 2.15
CA ASP A 296 34.13 -7.64 1.06
C ASP A 296 33.29 -8.32 -0.04
N SER A 297 32.01 -8.60 0.23
CA SER A 297 31.05 -9.06 -0.77
C SER A 297 30.70 -7.93 -1.73
N PRO A 298 30.65 -8.18 -3.05
CA PRO A 298 30.18 -7.20 -4.02
C PRO A 298 28.69 -6.84 -3.86
N ASN A 299 27.96 -7.58 -3.01
CA ASN A 299 26.50 -7.53 -2.90
C ASN A 299 26.00 -6.69 -1.71
N LEU A 300 26.82 -5.83 -1.09
CA LEU A 300 26.33 -4.85 -0.12
C LEU A 300 25.67 -3.67 -0.85
N HIS A 301 24.33 -3.59 -0.79
CA HIS A 301 23.58 -2.58 -1.55
C HIS A 301 22.23 -2.20 -0.90
N SER A 302 21.46 -1.36 -1.60
CA SER A 302 20.11 -0.91 -1.25
C SER A 302 20.00 -0.32 0.17
N PRO A 303 20.83 0.68 0.53
CA PRO A 303 20.75 1.27 1.84
C PRO A 303 19.40 1.94 2.04
N ARG A 304 18.84 1.83 3.25
CA ARG A 304 17.70 2.64 3.68
C ARG A 304 18.02 3.30 5.01
N VAL A 305 17.36 4.42 5.27
CA VAL A 305 17.53 5.18 6.50
C VAL A 305 16.17 5.68 6.98
N MET A 306 16.03 5.80 8.29
CA MET A 306 14.84 6.29 8.97
C MET A 306 15.27 7.14 10.16
N GLY A 307 14.63 8.29 10.35
CA GLY A 307 14.73 9.07 11.59
C GLY A 307 13.89 8.42 12.68
N MET A 308 14.42 8.34 13.90
CA MET A 308 13.75 7.79 15.07
C MET A 308 13.27 8.92 16.00
N GLY A 309 12.27 8.66 16.85
CA GLY A 309 11.66 9.64 17.77
C GLY A 309 12.63 10.28 18.78
N ASP A 310 13.74 9.62 19.11
CA ASP A 310 14.83 10.15 19.94
C ASP A 310 15.78 11.09 19.16
N GLY A 311 15.56 11.25 17.85
CA GLY A 311 16.39 12.00 16.91
C GLY A 311 17.62 11.24 16.42
N ASN A 312 17.76 9.96 16.78
CA ASN A 312 18.76 9.06 16.20
C ASN A 312 18.28 8.53 14.84
N PHE A 313 19.10 7.74 14.17
CA PHE A 313 18.80 7.15 12.86
C PHE A 313 18.93 5.63 12.89
N LEU A 314 18.01 4.95 12.22
CA LEU A 314 18.12 3.53 11.90
C LEU A 314 18.54 3.40 10.44
N VAL A 315 19.64 2.68 10.19
CA VAL A 315 20.15 2.43 8.83
C VAL A 315 20.14 0.93 8.58
N THR A 316 19.65 0.54 7.40
CA THR A 316 19.70 -0.84 6.93
C THR A 316 20.57 -0.95 5.71
N ALA A 317 21.28 -2.06 5.61
CA ALA A 317 21.96 -2.49 4.39
C ALA A 317 21.62 -3.95 4.13
N TYR A 318 21.56 -4.29 2.85
CA TYR A 318 21.28 -5.64 2.40
C TYR A 318 22.58 -6.27 1.89
N ASP A 319 22.86 -7.49 2.34
CA ASP A 319 24.09 -8.23 2.11
C ASP A 319 23.73 -9.63 1.62
N GLU A 320 24.07 -9.94 0.36
CA GLU A 320 23.90 -11.29 -0.18
C GLU A 320 25.20 -12.06 -0.04
N GLY A 321 25.15 -13.14 0.74
CA GLY A 321 26.20 -14.14 0.76
C GLY A 321 26.29 -14.93 -0.54
N GLU A 322 27.16 -15.94 -0.56
CA GLU A 322 27.43 -16.74 -1.77
C GLU A 322 26.28 -17.67 -2.17
N THR A 323 25.37 -17.96 -1.23
CA THR A 323 24.20 -18.83 -1.42
C THR A 323 22.90 -18.09 -1.16
N VAL A 324 21.81 -18.53 -1.80
CA VAL A 324 20.44 -18.03 -1.58
C VAL A 324 20.03 -18.06 -0.10
N ASP A 325 20.54 -19.02 0.68
CA ASP A 325 20.26 -19.16 2.11
C ASP A 325 21.07 -18.20 3.01
N ASP A 326 22.03 -17.46 2.43
CA ASP A 326 22.91 -16.54 3.17
C ASP A 326 22.58 -15.06 2.93
N THR A 327 21.37 -14.78 2.48
CA THR A 327 20.86 -13.41 2.35
C THR A 327 20.54 -12.83 3.73
N ARG A 328 21.09 -11.64 4.01
CA ARG A 328 20.97 -10.97 5.31
C ARG A 328 20.57 -9.51 5.16
N ILE A 329 19.60 -9.09 5.98
CA ILE A 329 19.36 -7.67 6.26
C ILE A 329 20.14 -7.31 7.52
N ARG A 330 20.99 -6.29 7.42
CA ARG A 330 21.79 -5.75 8.52
C ARG A 330 21.20 -4.42 8.95
N LEU A 331 20.99 -4.23 10.25
CA LEU A 331 20.42 -3.01 10.83
C LEU A 331 21.35 -2.45 11.91
N ARG A 332 21.60 -1.15 11.86
CA ARG A 332 22.44 -0.42 12.83
C ARG A 332 21.75 0.87 13.25
N ARG A 333 21.71 1.14 14.55
CA ARG A 333 21.29 2.44 15.10
C ARG A 333 22.48 3.39 15.14
N HIS A 334 22.23 4.65 14.86
CA HIS A 334 23.23 5.69 14.85
C HIS A 334 22.74 6.93 15.59
N ASP A 335 23.62 7.59 16.34
CA ASP A 335 23.30 8.81 17.08
C ASP A 335 23.09 10.02 16.14
N ARG A 336 22.85 11.19 16.75
CA ARG A 336 22.67 12.49 16.06
C ARG A 336 23.91 13.00 15.32
N GLU A 337 25.04 12.30 15.39
CA GLU A 337 26.26 12.57 14.63
C GLU A 337 26.70 11.33 13.81
N LEU A 338 25.78 10.42 13.53
CA LEU A 338 25.98 9.15 12.82
C LEU A 338 27.05 8.22 13.45
N ARG A 339 27.23 8.22 14.77
CA ARG A 339 28.06 7.21 15.46
C ARG A 339 27.21 6.00 15.81
N LEU A 340 27.78 4.81 15.70
CA LEU A 340 27.09 3.56 16.01
C LEU A 340 26.60 3.54 17.47
N VAL A 341 25.34 3.14 17.68
CA VAL A 341 24.71 3.00 18.99
C VAL A 341 24.27 1.55 19.19
N GLY A 342 24.89 0.88 20.18
CA GLY A 342 24.61 -0.52 20.49
C GLY A 342 25.03 -1.49 19.39
N ASP A 343 24.53 -2.72 19.48
CA ASP A 343 24.92 -3.80 18.58
C ASP A 343 24.13 -3.80 17.25
N GLU A 344 24.77 -4.34 16.21
CA GLU A 344 24.13 -4.60 14.91
C GLU A 344 23.11 -5.74 15.04
N ARG A 345 21.92 -5.55 14.45
CA ARG A 345 20.96 -6.64 14.23
C ARG A 345 21.18 -7.23 12.84
N ARG A 346 21.22 -8.57 12.77
CA ARG A 346 21.23 -9.32 11.51
C ARG A 346 19.99 -10.20 11.44
N LEU A 347 19.33 -10.18 10.30
CA LEU A 347 18.16 -11.01 10.00
C LEU A 347 18.42 -11.80 8.73
N SER A 348 18.42 -13.13 8.84
CA SER A 348 18.42 -14.01 7.67
C SER A 348 17.05 -13.98 7.02
N VAL A 349 17.01 -13.74 5.71
CA VAL A 349 15.77 -13.63 4.93
C VAL A 349 15.94 -14.37 3.61
N ALA A 350 14.83 -14.62 2.91
CA ALA A 350 14.89 -15.16 1.56
C ALA A 350 15.64 -14.21 0.62
N PHE A 351 16.38 -14.77 -0.34
CA PHE A 351 17.05 -14.03 -1.40
C PHE A 351 16.10 -13.07 -2.12
N GLY A 352 16.56 -11.84 -2.41
CA GLY A 352 15.77 -10.82 -3.08
C GLY A 352 14.73 -10.12 -2.17
N ALA A 353 14.78 -10.34 -0.85
CA ALA A 353 13.90 -9.64 0.07
C ALA A 353 14.17 -8.13 0.07
N ILE A 354 13.11 -7.34 -0.08
CA ILE A 354 13.21 -5.87 -0.11
C ILE A 354 12.64 -5.32 1.20
N PRO A 355 13.47 -4.79 2.11
CA PRO A 355 12.98 -4.21 3.36
C PRO A 355 12.34 -2.84 3.14
N THR A 356 11.38 -2.51 3.97
CA THR A 356 10.80 -1.18 4.16
C THR A 356 10.74 -0.91 5.66
N LEU A 357 11.15 0.28 6.09
CA LEU A 357 11.10 0.67 7.50
C LEU A 357 9.88 1.56 7.73
N LEU A 358 9.18 1.32 8.83
CA LEU A 358 8.09 2.18 9.32
C LEU A 358 8.29 2.48 10.81
N MET A 359 7.92 3.67 11.24
CA MET A 359 7.76 3.96 12.67
C MET A 359 6.34 3.58 13.10
N MET A 360 6.22 2.93 14.25
CA MET A 360 4.95 2.51 14.84
C MET A 360 4.79 3.04 16.25
N PRO A 361 3.58 3.38 16.70
CA PRO A 361 3.31 3.59 18.12
C PRO A 361 3.61 2.31 18.91
N ALA A 362 4.41 2.41 19.97
CA ALA A 362 4.70 1.29 20.85
C ALA A 362 3.56 1.10 21.88
N LYS A 363 3.28 -0.16 22.26
CA LYS A 363 2.23 -0.48 23.26
C LYS A 363 2.47 0.17 24.63
N GLU A 364 3.73 0.36 25.00
CA GLU A 364 4.14 0.94 26.29
C GLU A 364 4.28 2.48 26.23
N GLY A 365 3.86 3.10 25.11
CA GLY A 365 4.08 4.51 24.83
C GLY A 365 5.42 4.76 24.12
N GLY A 366 5.47 5.84 23.34
CA GLY A 366 6.58 6.13 22.44
C GLY A 366 6.42 5.47 21.07
N GLU A 367 7.51 5.41 20.31
CA GLU A 367 7.54 4.86 18.96
C GLU A 367 8.60 3.76 18.85
N GLU A 368 8.28 2.68 18.13
CA GLU A 368 9.21 1.62 17.79
C GLU A 368 9.40 1.49 16.27
N PRO A 369 10.64 1.26 15.80
CA PRO A 369 10.86 0.94 14.40
C PRO A 369 10.41 -0.48 14.09
N VAL A 370 9.70 -0.64 12.99
CA VAL A 370 9.25 -1.91 12.43
C VAL A 370 9.81 -2.06 11.03
N MET A 371 10.16 -3.29 10.67
CA MET A 371 10.60 -3.62 9.32
C MET A 371 9.57 -4.51 8.65
N LEU A 372 9.11 -4.09 7.48
CA LEU A 372 8.37 -4.93 6.56
C LEU A 372 9.31 -5.45 5.50
N TYR A 373 9.08 -6.65 4.98
CA TYR A 373 9.74 -7.09 3.76
C TYR A 373 8.87 -8.09 3.02
N ARG A 374 9.07 -8.14 1.70
CA ARG A 374 8.47 -9.19 0.86
C ARG A 374 9.49 -10.27 0.54
N GLU A 375 9.03 -11.50 0.42
CA GLU A 375 9.78 -12.57 -0.22
C GLU A 375 9.86 -12.36 -1.75
N PRO A 376 10.85 -12.97 -2.42
CA PRO A 376 10.94 -12.94 -3.87
C PRO A 376 9.77 -13.66 -4.53
N ASP A 377 9.64 -13.44 -5.83
CA ASP A 377 8.59 -14.06 -6.64
C ASP A 377 8.78 -15.59 -6.65
N GLY A 378 7.68 -16.33 -6.50
CA GLY A 378 7.75 -17.77 -6.27
C GLY A 378 6.39 -18.45 -6.18
N HIS A 379 6.36 -19.68 -5.67
CA HIS A 379 5.12 -20.47 -5.56
C HIS A 379 4.10 -19.86 -4.58
N ASN A 380 4.55 -19.13 -3.55
CA ASN A 380 3.68 -18.44 -2.61
C ASN A 380 4.46 -17.33 -1.86
N PRO A 381 4.74 -16.19 -2.51
CA PRO A 381 5.48 -15.10 -1.88
C PRO A 381 4.74 -14.58 -0.65
N ARG A 382 5.47 -14.26 0.41
CA ARG A 382 4.93 -13.75 1.66
C ARG A 382 5.36 -12.33 1.95
N LEU A 383 4.45 -11.57 2.54
CA LEU A 383 4.73 -10.28 3.16
C LEU A 383 4.92 -10.50 4.66
N HIS A 384 6.05 -10.04 5.19
CA HIS A 384 6.43 -10.24 6.59
C HIS A 384 6.58 -8.92 7.33
N GLU A 385 6.29 -8.96 8.62
CA GLU A 385 6.57 -7.91 9.60
C GLU A 385 7.61 -8.40 10.61
N VAL A 386 8.55 -7.54 10.98
CA VAL A 386 9.47 -7.75 12.09
C VAL A 386 9.35 -6.56 13.05
N ARG A 387 8.77 -6.83 14.21
CA ARG A 387 8.71 -5.88 15.34
C ARG A 387 9.89 -6.07 16.28
N HIS A 388 10.07 -5.17 17.25
CA HIS A 388 11.08 -5.30 18.30
C HIS A 388 12.48 -5.61 17.73
N LEU A 389 12.89 -4.86 16.70
CA LEU A 389 14.04 -5.17 15.84
C LEU A 389 15.33 -5.44 16.62
N PHE A 390 15.54 -4.76 17.75
CA PHE A 390 16.73 -4.89 18.60
C PHE A 390 16.49 -5.66 19.91
N ALA A 391 15.29 -6.21 20.12
CA ALA A 391 14.95 -7.05 21.27
C ALA A 391 14.61 -8.49 20.87
N GLY A 392 15.20 -8.96 19.77
CA GLY A 392 15.12 -10.36 19.33
C GLY A 392 13.89 -10.70 18.48
N GLY A 393 13.09 -9.72 18.06
CA GLY A 393 11.90 -9.96 17.25
C GLY A 393 12.18 -10.74 15.97
N THR A 394 11.27 -11.64 15.64
CA THR A 394 11.35 -12.56 14.48
C THR A 394 10.28 -12.21 13.44
N PRO A 395 10.50 -12.54 12.16
CA PRO A 395 9.50 -12.33 11.13
C PRO A 395 8.17 -13.03 11.42
N VAL A 396 7.07 -12.29 11.23
CA VAL A 396 5.70 -12.78 11.25
C VAL A 396 5.11 -12.56 9.87
N THR A 397 4.53 -13.60 9.27
CA THR A 397 3.83 -13.48 7.99
C THR A 397 2.51 -12.74 8.20
N LEU A 398 2.33 -11.63 7.49
CA LEU A 398 1.10 -10.84 7.47
C LEU A 398 0.09 -11.43 6.50
N THR A 399 0.55 -11.71 5.27
CA THR A 399 -0.27 -12.28 4.20
C THR A 399 0.62 -12.95 3.16
N SER A 400 0.01 -13.76 2.29
CA SER A 400 0.66 -14.37 1.14
C SER A 400 -0.05 -13.98 -0.15
N THR A 401 0.69 -13.92 -1.25
CA THR A 401 0.13 -13.62 -2.57
C THR A 401 -0.06 -14.87 -3.41
N ALA A 402 -0.84 -14.79 -4.50
CA ALA A 402 -1.06 -15.98 -5.32
C ALA A 402 0.21 -16.40 -6.06
N TRP A 403 0.17 -17.63 -6.57
CA TRP A 403 1.29 -18.28 -7.24
C TRP A 403 1.88 -17.41 -8.37
N SER A 404 3.21 -17.33 -8.44
CA SER A 404 3.97 -16.61 -9.47
C SER A 404 3.67 -15.12 -9.62
N GLN A 405 3.04 -14.50 -8.62
CA GLN A 405 2.78 -13.07 -8.63
C GLN A 405 3.89 -12.31 -7.89
N SER A 406 4.46 -11.27 -8.50
CA SER A 406 5.28 -10.31 -7.75
C SER A 406 4.35 -9.47 -6.89
N SER A 407 4.71 -9.26 -5.61
CA SER A 407 3.97 -8.34 -4.74
C SER A 407 4.75 -7.05 -4.58
N VAL A 408 4.13 -5.93 -4.87
CA VAL A 408 4.73 -4.62 -4.71
C VAL A 408 4.17 -4.00 -3.45
N LEU A 409 4.98 -3.85 -2.41
CA LEU A 409 4.49 -3.39 -1.12
C LEU A 409 4.43 -1.85 -1.05
N GLY A 410 3.22 -1.32 -0.99
CA GLY A 410 2.90 -0.04 -0.37
C GLY A 410 2.51 -0.25 1.09
N ALA A 411 3.01 0.59 1.99
CA ALA A 411 2.66 0.50 3.40
C ALA A 411 2.72 1.87 4.05
N THR A 412 1.78 2.14 4.94
CA THR A 412 1.77 3.38 5.72
C THR A 412 1.25 3.13 7.13
N MET A 413 1.81 3.87 8.08
CA MET A 413 1.28 3.92 9.44
C MET A 413 0.24 5.02 9.50
N THR A 414 -0.98 4.67 9.87
CA THR A 414 -2.09 5.61 10.02
C THR A 414 -2.41 5.83 11.49
N SER A 415 -3.26 6.81 11.79
CA SER A 415 -3.84 6.97 13.12
C SER A 415 -4.61 5.71 13.60
N ARG A 416 -5.02 4.86 12.65
CA ARG A 416 -5.77 3.61 12.85
C ARG A 416 -4.88 2.36 12.89
N GLY A 417 -3.57 2.51 12.66
CA GLY A 417 -2.60 1.41 12.62
C GLY A 417 -2.03 1.14 11.24
N LEU A 418 -1.39 -0.03 11.09
CA LEU A 418 -0.69 -0.41 9.86
C LEU A 418 -1.68 -0.70 8.73
N GLN A 419 -1.58 0.06 7.66
CA GLN A 419 -2.29 -0.18 6.40
C GLN A 419 -1.30 -0.64 5.35
N LEU A 420 -1.64 -1.71 4.63
CA LEU A 420 -0.84 -2.23 3.53
C LEU A 420 -1.65 -2.19 2.23
N ALA A 421 -0.96 -1.98 1.12
CA ALA A 421 -1.47 -2.26 -0.20
C ALA A 421 -0.41 -2.94 -1.04
N TRP A 422 -0.82 -3.82 -1.94
CA TRP A 422 0.11 -4.38 -2.90
C TRP A 422 -0.53 -4.69 -4.22
N ILE A 423 0.26 -4.53 -5.29
CA ILE A 423 -0.11 -5.02 -6.60
C ILE A 423 0.44 -6.43 -6.74
N THR A 424 -0.43 -7.39 -7.06
CA THR A 424 -0.02 -8.71 -7.54
C THR A 424 0.18 -8.65 -9.04
N MET A 425 1.39 -8.90 -9.54
CA MET A 425 1.71 -8.83 -10.97
C MET A 425 1.98 -10.23 -11.55
N GLY A 426 1.26 -10.61 -12.59
CA GLY A 426 1.46 -11.85 -13.34
C GLY A 426 2.07 -11.59 -14.72
N TYR A 427 2.93 -12.49 -15.17
CA TYR A 427 3.49 -12.48 -16.52
C TYR A 427 2.52 -13.11 -17.52
N VAL A 428 2.07 -12.32 -18.50
CA VAL A 428 1.12 -12.75 -19.53
C VAL A 428 1.73 -12.49 -20.91
N PRO A 429 2.44 -13.48 -21.49
CA PRO A 429 3.11 -13.30 -22.76
C PRO A 429 2.10 -13.11 -23.88
N VAL A 430 2.15 -11.96 -24.54
CA VAL A 430 1.34 -11.66 -25.73
C VAL A 430 2.26 -11.57 -26.95
N PRO A 431 2.08 -12.41 -27.99
CA PRO A 431 2.91 -12.36 -29.19
C PRO A 431 2.91 -10.97 -29.84
N GLY A 432 4.10 -10.44 -30.12
CA GLY A 432 4.27 -9.13 -30.76
C GLY A 432 4.18 -7.94 -29.80
N GLN A 433 3.86 -8.15 -28.51
CA GLN A 433 3.84 -7.10 -27.49
C GLN A 433 5.25 -6.84 -26.95
N ALA A 434 5.57 -5.57 -26.70
CA ALA A 434 6.85 -5.20 -26.09
C ALA A 434 6.96 -5.79 -24.68
N SER A 435 8.16 -6.23 -24.31
CA SER A 435 8.43 -6.98 -23.06
C SER A 435 8.11 -6.22 -21.77
N GLY A 436 7.96 -4.91 -21.84
CA GLY A 436 7.51 -4.09 -20.72
C GLY A 436 6.02 -4.22 -20.42
N PHE A 437 5.19 -4.55 -21.42
CA PHE A 437 3.72 -4.49 -21.34
C PHE A 437 3.04 -5.85 -21.19
N ILE A 438 3.80 -6.92 -21.00
CA ILE A 438 3.29 -8.30 -20.87
C ILE A 438 2.98 -8.66 -19.41
N TYR A 439 2.49 -7.69 -18.65
CA TYR A 439 2.15 -7.84 -17.24
C TYR A 439 0.71 -7.38 -17.01
N GLU A 440 0.02 -8.10 -16.14
CA GLU A 440 -1.28 -7.70 -15.63
C GLU A 440 -1.32 -7.91 -14.11
N GLY A 441 -2.23 -7.25 -13.41
CA GLY A 441 -2.27 -7.40 -11.97
C GLY A 441 -3.54 -6.94 -11.29
N ARG A 442 -3.58 -7.15 -9.97
CA ARG A 442 -4.70 -6.76 -9.10
C ARG A 442 -4.15 -5.97 -7.92
N LEU A 443 -4.89 -4.95 -7.49
CA LEU A 443 -4.53 -4.15 -6.33
C LEU A 443 -5.25 -4.71 -5.11
N TRP A 444 -4.48 -5.06 -4.08
CA TRP A 444 -4.98 -5.57 -2.82
C TRP A 444 -4.65 -4.58 -1.71
N GLY A 445 -5.50 -4.54 -0.69
CA GLY A 445 -5.25 -3.84 0.57
C GLY A 445 -5.38 -4.78 1.75
N MET A 446 -4.68 -4.49 2.84
CA MET A 446 -4.90 -5.15 4.13
C MET A 446 -5.07 -4.09 5.22
N SER A 447 -6.20 -4.16 5.91
CA SER A 447 -6.51 -3.28 7.04
C SER A 447 -5.70 -3.64 8.29
N PRO A 448 -5.66 -2.76 9.32
CA PRO A 448 -4.99 -3.04 10.59
C PRO A 448 -5.54 -4.28 11.31
N SER A 449 -6.79 -4.66 11.03
CA SER A 449 -7.42 -5.87 11.56
C SER A 449 -7.05 -7.15 10.82
N GLY A 450 -6.28 -7.05 9.73
CA GLY A 450 -5.87 -8.17 8.89
C GLY A 450 -6.85 -8.54 7.79
N VAL A 451 -7.96 -7.81 7.63
CA VAL A 451 -8.90 -8.02 6.51
C VAL A 451 -8.22 -7.63 5.21
N VAL A 452 -8.17 -8.57 4.27
CA VAL A 452 -7.64 -8.39 2.91
C VAL A 452 -8.78 -8.10 1.94
N THR A 453 -8.64 -7.02 1.16
CA THR A 453 -9.65 -6.57 0.19
C THR A 453 -9.02 -6.42 -1.19
N ASP A 454 -9.74 -6.85 -2.22
CA ASP A 454 -9.40 -6.56 -3.62
C ASP A 454 -9.98 -5.21 -4.00
N TRP A 455 -9.12 -4.24 -4.28
CA TRP A 455 -9.52 -2.90 -4.67
C TRP A 455 -9.49 -2.67 -6.18
N THR A 456 -9.22 -3.69 -6.99
CA THR A 456 -9.18 -3.57 -8.46
C THR A 456 -10.52 -3.00 -9.01
N PRO A 457 -10.52 -2.07 -9.99
CA PRO A 457 -11.74 -1.36 -10.45
C PRO A 457 -12.77 -2.25 -11.17
N GLY A 458 -12.55 -3.56 -11.23
CA GLY A 458 -13.45 -4.52 -11.86
C GLY A 458 -12.96 -5.96 -11.73
N PRO A 459 -13.67 -6.91 -12.35
CA PRO A 459 -13.32 -8.33 -12.27
C PRO A 459 -12.04 -8.68 -13.05
N ALA A 460 -11.67 -7.88 -14.05
CA ALA A 460 -10.49 -8.09 -14.88
C ALA A 460 -9.22 -7.53 -14.22
N PRO A 461 -8.06 -8.19 -14.38
CA PRO A 461 -6.77 -7.62 -14.00
C PRO A 461 -6.49 -6.29 -14.74
N MET A 462 -5.81 -5.38 -14.06
CA MET A 462 -5.29 -4.15 -14.65
C MET A 462 -4.10 -4.46 -15.55
N PRO A 463 -3.99 -3.82 -16.73
CA PRO A 463 -2.80 -3.92 -17.56
C PRO A 463 -1.66 -3.09 -16.94
N LEU A 464 -0.48 -3.69 -16.82
CA LEU A 464 0.66 -3.10 -16.11
C LEU A 464 1.93 -3.11 -16.95
N HIS A 465 2.82 -2.17 -16.63
CA HIS A 465 4.19 -2.20 -17.12
C HIS A 465 5.11 -2.85 -16.08
N ARG A 466 6.17 -3.53 -16.49
CA ARG A 466 7.18 -4.11 -15.58
C ARG A 466 7.73 -3.12 -14.55
N ASN A 467 7.82 -1.84 -14.90
CA ASN A 467 8.31 -0.78 -14.01
C ASN A 467 7.22 -0.15 -13.13
N GLY A 468 5.93 -0.43 -13.39
CA GLY A 468 4.77 0.07 -12.61
C GLY A 468 4.65 -0.56 -11.22
N GLU A 469 5.77 -0.99 -10.66
CA GLU A 469 5.89 -1.72 -9.41
C GLU A 469 5.92 -0.75 -8.23
N TRP A 470 4.89 0.06 -8.05
CA TRP A 470 4.75 0.93 -6.87
C TRP A 470 3.28 1.22 -6.53
N VAL A 471 3.03 1.42 -5.24
CA VAL A 471 1.76 1.94 -4.71
C VAL A 471 2.11 2.95 -3.62
N LEU A 472 1.67 4.19 -3.78
CA LEU A 472 1.86 5.24 -2.78
C LEU A 472 0.58 5.37 -1.97
N MET A 473 0.67 5.30 -0.64
CA MET A 473 -0.50 5.29 0.25
C MET A 473 -0.55 6.51 1.16
N HIS A 474 -1.75 7.04 1.34
CA HIS A 474 -2.02 8.17 2.23
C HIS A 474 -3.24 7.94 3.09
N GLU A 475 -3.16 8.30 4.37
CA GLU A 475 -4.34 8.50 5.21
C GLU A 475 -5.03 9.79 4.79
N LEU A 476 -6.33 9.71 4.52
CA LEU A 476 -7.17 10.84 4.16
C LEU A 476 -8.11 11.19 5.34
N PRO A 477 -8.66 12.41 5.40
CA PRO A 477 -9.64 12.78 6.43
C PRO A 477 -10.89 11.90 6.41
N GLY A 478 -11.55 11.75 7.56
CA GLY A 478 -12.85 11.08 7.66
C GLY A 478 -12.80 9.59 7.32
N HIS A 479 -11.84 8.84 7.89
CA HIS A 479 -11.69 7.39 7.74
C HIS A 479 -11.34 6.88 6.34
N TRP A 480 -11.11 7.78 5.40
CA TRP A 480 -10.69 7.43 4.06
C TRP A 480 -9.20 7.07 3.99
N MET A 481 -8.86 6.22 3.03
CA MET A 481 -7.51 5.94 2.58
C MET A 481 -7.40 6.28 1.10
N GLY A 482 -6.20 6.70 0.71
CA GLY A 482 -5.84 7.05 -0.64
C GLY A 482 -4.69 6.18 -1.13
N ALA A 483 -4.72 5.78 -2.40
CA ALA A 483 -3.59 5.15 -3.07
C ALA A 483 -3.36 5.75 -4.46
N LEU A 484 -2.09 5.88 -4.85
CA LEU A 484 -1.67 6.27 -6.20
C LEU A 484 -0.88 5.13 -6.82
N LEU A 485 -1.20 4.80 -8.07
CA LEU A 485 -0.54 3.75 -8.86
C LEU A 485 -0.64 4.06 -10.36
N MET A 486 0.10 3.32 -11.18
CA MET A 486 0.09 3.47 -12.63
C MET A 486 -0.41 2.20 -13.32
N THR A 487 -1.28 2.35 -14.32
CA THR A 487 -1.57 1.30 -15.31
C THR A 487 -0.87 1.61 -16.62
N ALA A 488 -0.69 0.59 -17.47
CA ALA A 488 -0.06 0.78 -18.77
C ALA A 488 -0.68 -0.09 -19.84
N THR A 489 -0.93 0.48 -21.02
CA THR A 489 -1.50 -0.22 -22.17
C THR A 489 -0.67 0.02 -23.43
N THR A 490 -0.70 -0.93 -24.36
CA THR A 490 -0.13 -0.74 -25.71
C THR A 490 -1.10 -0.05 -26.67
N VAL A 491 -2.35 0.14 -26.25
CA VAL A 491 -3.40 0.76 -27.05
C VAL A 491 -3.40 2.28 -26.80
N PRO A 492 -3.28 3.13 -27.83
CA PRO A 492 -3.39 4.59 -27.70
C PRO A 492 -4.74 5.05 -27.12
N PRO A 493 -4.86 6.26 -26.54
CA PRO A 493 -3.95 7.42 -26.69
C PRO A 493 -2.83 7.52 -25.65
N GLU A 494 -2.95 6.89 -24.48
CA GLU A 494 -2.00 7.02 -23.38
C GLU A 494 -1.42 5.65 -23.01
N ALA A 495 -0.10 5.48 -23.18
CA ALA A 495 0.54 4.20 -22.88
C ALA A 495 0.71 3.95 -21.36
N TYR A 496 0.67 5.02 -20.56
CA TYR A 496 0.85 5.00 -19.11
C TYR A 496 -0.09 6.03 -18.48
N THR A 497 -0.86 5.61 -17.49
CA THR A 497 -1.87 6.45 -16.84
C THR A 497 -1.71 6.36 -15.33
N LEU A 498 -1.61 7.51 -14.68
CA LEU A 498 -1.66 7.63 -13.22
C LEU A 498 -3.11 7.52 -12.77
N HIS A 499 -3.37 6.70 -11.77
CA HIS A 499 -4.67 6.53 -11.13
C HIS A 499 -4.59 6.88 -9.65
N SER A 500 -5.69 7.42 -9.14
CA SER A 500 -5.96 7.52 -7.72
C SER A 500 -7.11 6.60 -7.32
N LEU A 501 -6.93 5.92 -6.19
CA LEU A 501 -7.95 5.15 -5.51
C LEU A 501 -8.25 5.82 -4.17
N ARG A 502 -9.52 6.07 -3.87
CA ARG A 502 -10.00 6.45 -2.54
C ARG A 502 -10.94 5.37 -2.01
N TYR A 503 -10.66 4.82 -0.84
CA TYR A 503 -11.44 3.72 -0.26
C TYR A 503 -11.65 3.89 1.25
N CYS A 504 -12.79 3.43 1.75
CA CYS A 504 -13.13 3.52 3.16
C CYS A 504 -12.33 2.49 3.96
N ALA A 505 -11.75 2.92 5.08
CA ALA A 505 -10.95 2.08 5.95
C ALA A 505 -11.11 2.52 7.42
N PRO A 506 -12.26 2.21 8.04
CA PRO A 506 -12.68 2.75 9.34
C PRO A 506 -11.74 2.48 10.50
#